data_AF-A0A9D2UWH4-F1
#
_entry.id   AF-A0A9D2UWH4-F1
#
_cell.length_a   1.000
_cell.length_b   1.000
_cell.length_c   1.000
_cell.angle_alpha   90.00
_cell.angle_beta   90.00
_cell.angle_gamma   90.00
#
_symmetry.space_group_name_H-M   'P 1'
#
loop_
_entity.id
_entity.type
_entity.pdbx_description
1 polymer ?
#
loop_
_entity_poly.entity_id
_entity_poly.type
_entity_poly.pdbx_seq_one_letter_code
_entity_poly.pdbx_strand_id
1 'polypeptide(L)'
;MGYHIDRVIFVFQAETKAIAPEKTPTALFAGLQSKEHPLGGLMHRNKSTILLCAIGYTFHLVVISLIGWNGTLLFLPEFADAENVLYWFNATQLIAFPVTFFIGALASQKWAIECHAKVLALAATFFSAAGVAVLFACLSQGDAKSIGLFASLAGLLTGTGNSMFFLSWQNVLAVQDDSSIGIELTIGTGAAGAIYLVVIQSKPEWLPLAVLVVAFVANVVLLVLSIDATKAGEPGSCAPKARKKEFAQLFDKLWQPALCIASLALARGIAPALVLDDPVYGSTLSTLMTFGRLASAVLFFVLWRKYSPNMSFWTDRLYSIAVVLVATGFVLLPLFGKEYQFVFAIAAYTIFSVASLFMMFLCAAAARSCGIRP
;
A
#
# COMPACT_ATOMS: atom_id res chain seq x y z
N MET A 1 -61.19 -22.48 -4.07
CA MET A 1 -60.24 -21.93 -3.07
C MET A 1 -58.82 -22.25 -3.54
N GLY A 2 -58.18 -21.57 -4.49
CA GLY A 2 -58.50 -20.33 -5.18
C GLY A 2 -58.32 -19.11 -4.28
N TYR A 3 -57.27 -18.33 -4.59
CA TYR A 3 -56.98 -16.96 -4.14
C TYR A 3 -56.06 -16.79 -2.92
N HIS A 4 -55.02 -15.99 -3.15
CA HIS A 4 -54.19 -15.23 -2.20
C HIS A 4 -52.83 -15.77 -1.74
N ILE A 5 -51.94 -16.14 -2.67
CA ILE A 5 -50.47 -15.90 -2.49
C ILE A 5 -49.80 -15.27 -3.74
N ASP A 6 -50.52 -15.01 -4.84
CA ASP A 6 -49.98 -14.35 -6.05
C ASP A 6 -49.85 -12.80 -5.97
N ARG A 7 -50.10 -12.17 -4.82
CA ARG A 7 -50.11 -10.70 -4.69
C ARG A 7 -48.86 -10.06 -4.08
N VAL A 8 -47.86 -10.83 -3.65
CA VAL A 8 -46.58 -10.25 -3.17
C VAL A 8 -45.52 -10.20 -4.27
N ILE A 9 -45.70 -10.96 -5.35
CA ILE A 9 -44.76 -10.98 -6.49
C ILE A 9 -45.09 -9.89 -7.53
N PHE A 10 -46.32 -9.36 -7.53
CA PHE A 10 -46.75 -8.35 -8.51
C PHE A 10 -46.45 -6.89 -8.16
N VAL A 11 -45.98 -6.60 -6.95
CA VAL A 11 -45.58 -5.22 -6.57
C VAL A 11 -44.10 -4.95 -6.87
N PHE A 12 -43.24 -5.97 -6.89
CA PHE A 12 -41.82 -5.80 -7.29
C PHE A 12 -41.57 -5.80 -8.81
N GLN A 13 -42.58 -6.16 -9.62
CA GLN A 13 -42.48 -6.23 -11.08
C GLN A 13 -43.15 -5.05 -11.81
N ALA A 14 -43.80 -4.14 -11.09
CA ALA A 14 -44.49 -2.97 -11.66
C ALA A 14 -43.73 -1.64 -11.46
N GLU A 15 -42.81 -1.53 -10.49
CA GLU A 15 -41.89 -0.38 -10.37
C GLU A 15 -40.68 -0.44 -11.31
N THR A 16 -40.55 -1.51 -12.10
CA THR A 16 -39.50 -1.67 -13.11
C THR A 16 -39.84 -1.09 -14.49
N LYS A 17 -40.94 -0.31 -14.63
CA LYS A 17 -41.39 0.23 -15.92
C LYS A 17 -41.56 1.74 -16.04
N ALA A 18 -41.14 2.54 -15.07
CA ALA A 18 -41.23 4.01 -15.14
C ALA A 18 -39.99 4.76 -14.62
N ILE A 19 -38.80 4.26 -14.94
CA ILE A 19 -37.57 5.06 -14.83
C ILE A 19 -37.01 5.19 -16.25
N ALA A 20 -37.13 6.39 -16.80
CA ALA A 20 -36.49 6.81 -18.04
C ALA A 20 -34.98 6.46 -17.99
N PRO A 21 -34.33 6.19 -19.14
CA PRO A 21 -32.98 5.64 -19.17
C PRO A 21 -31.97 6.72 -18.74
N GLU A 22 -31.74 6.85 -17.44
CA GLU A 22 -30.64 7.63 -16.90
C GLU A 22 -29.36 6.79 -17.07
N LYS A 23 -28.66 7.08 -18.17
CA LYS A 23 -27.25 6.80 -18.45
C LYS A 23 -26.68 5.58 -17.71
N THR A 24 -26.83 4.43 -18.34
CA THR A 24 -26.01 3.22 -18.18
C THR A 24 -24.54 3.56 -17.82
N PRO A 25 -23.94 2.92 -16.80
CA PRO A 25 -22.52 3.08 -16.44
C PRO A 25 -21.58 2.38 -17.43
N THR A 26 -22.06 2.02 -18.61
CA THR A 26 -21.25 1.51 -19.73
C THR A 26 -20.53 2.63 -20.48
N ALA A 27 -20.95 3.89 -20.32
CA ALA A 27 -20.24 5.07 -20.83
C ALA A 27 -19.09 5.54 -19.89
N LEU A 28 -18.98 4.97 -18.69
CA LEU A 28 -18.09 5.41 -17.60
C LEU A 28 -16.59 5.20 -17.93
N PHE A 29 -16.26 4.30 -18.87
CA PHE A 29 -14.89 3.96 -19.24
C PHE A 29 -14.62 4.00 -20.76
N ALA A 30 -15.60 4.32 -21.60
CA ALA A 30 -15.36 4.55 -23.03
C ALA A 30 -14.38 5.73 -23.27
N GLY A 31 -14.31 6.67 -22.32
CA GLY A 31 -13.32 7.76 -22.30
C GLY A 31 -11.89 7.33 -21.97
N LEU A 32 -11.65 6.08 -21.54
CA LEU A 32 -10.31 5.51 -21.42
C LEU A 32 -9.79 4.91 -22.73
N GLN A 33 -10.62 4.80 -23.77
CA GLN A 33 -10.30 4.03 -24.97
C GLN A 33 -10.03 4.82 -26.26
N SER A 34 -10.09 6.16 -26.32
CA SER A 34 -9.77 6.85 -27.58
C SER A 34 -9.43 8.32 -27.43
N LYS A 35 -8.13 8.60 -27.38
CA LYS A 35 -7.51 9.68 -28.16
C LYS A 35 -6.10 9.23 -28.55
N GLU A 36 -6.00 8.45 -29.61
CA GLU A 36 -4.77 8.37 -30.38
C GLU A 36 -4.53 9.74 -31.02
N HIS A 37 -3.51 10.48 -30.55
CA HIS A 37 -2.84 11.57 -31.27
C HIS A 37 -1.61 12.08 -30.49
N PRO A 38 -0.51 12.45 -31.17
CA PRO A 38 0.39 11.59 -31.94
C PRO A 38 1.40 10.92 -31.00
N LEU A 39 1.15 9.66 -30.62
CA LEU A 39 2.00 8.88 -29.71
C LEU A 39 3.16 8.16 -30.44
N GLY A 40 3.69 8.76 -31.50
CA GLY A 40 4.79 8.20 -32.31
C GLY A 40 6.19 8.35 -31.70
N GLY A 41 6.32 8.94 -30.50
CA GLY A 41 7.61 9.39 -29.95
C GLY A 41 8.01 8.86 -28.57
N LEU A 42 7.24 7.96 -27.94
CA LEU A 42 7.52 7.49 -26.56
C LEU A 42 7.60 5.97 -26.41
N MET A 43 7.51 5.22 -27.52
CA MET A 43 7.70 3.76 -27.57
C MET A 43 9.18 3.35 -27.65
N HIS A 44 10.01 3.83 -26.71
CA HIS A 44 11.27 3.14 -26.37
C HIS A 44 11.86 3.67 -25.05
N ARG A 45 11.08 3.70 -23.95
CA ARG A 45 11.72 3.96 -22.65
C ARG A 45 12.68 2.80 -22.33
N ASN A 46 13.90 3.15 -21.97
CA ASN A 46 15.00 2.20 -21.83
C ASN A 46 14.68 1.17 -20.73
N LYS A 47 14.91 -0.12 -21.01
CA LYS A 47 14.75 -1.21 -20.02
C LYS A 47 15.48 -0.90 -18.71
N SER A 48 16.57 -0.15 -18.78
CA SER A 48 17.33 0.35 -17.64
C SER A 48 16.51 1.23 -16.67
N THR A 49 15.58 2.05 -17.15
CA THR A 49 14.74 2.91 -16.29
C THR A 49 13.72 2.09 -15.51
N ILE A 50 13.09 1.11 -16.15
CA ILE A 50 12.14 0.20 -15.49
C ILE A 50 12.87 -0.62 -14.42
N LEU A 51 14.05 -1.15 -14.75
CA LEU A 51 14.86 -1.91 -13.80
C LEU A 51 15.31 -1.04 -12.62
N LEU A 52 15.73 0.21 -12.88
CA LEU A 52 16.10 1.17 -11.85
C LEU A 52 14.95 1.41 -10.86
N CYS A 53 13.75 1.71 -11.38
CA CYS A 53 12.57 1.97 -10.55
C CYS A 53 12.14 0.71 -9.78
N ALA A 54 12.18 -0.47 -10.42
CA ALA A 54 11.86 -1.74 -9.77
C ALA A 54 12.81 -2.05 -8.61
N ILE A 55 14.12 -1.85 -8.79
CA ILE A 55 15.12 -2.07 -7.72
C ILE A 55 14.93 -1.02 -6.61
N GLY A 56 14.71 0.25 -6.95
CA GLY A 56 14.47 1.26 -5.93
C GLY A 56 13.21 0.97 -5.11
N TYR A 57 12.12 0.59 -5.77
CA TYR A 57 10.88 0.20 -5.12
C TYR A 57 11.05 -1.09 -4.28
N THR A 58 11.93 -2.01 -4.69
CA THR A 58 12.33 -3.17 -3.87
C THR A 58 12.88 -2.69 -2.52
N PHE A 59 13.87 -1.79 -2.52
CA PHE A 59 14.50 -1.32 -1.29
C PHE A 59 13.54 -0.49 -0.43
N HIS A 60 12.67 0.31 -1.04
CA HIS A 60 11.56 0.96 -0.32
C HIS A 60 10.71 -0.05 0.44
N LEU A 61 10.28 -1.11 -0.25
CA LEU A 61 9.47 -2.16 0.33
C LEU A 61 10.21 -2.96 1.39
N VAL A 62 11.53 -3.12 1.31
CA VAL A 62 12.37 -3.70 2.38
C VAL A 62 12.37 -2.80 3.61
N VAL A 63 12.61 -1.49 3.46
CA VAL A 63 12.55 -0.50 4.56
C VAL A 63 11.19 -0.55 5.26
N ILE A 64 10.11 -0.54 4.48
CA ILE A 64 8.74 -0.61 5.00
C ILE A 64 8.45 -1.96 5.67
N SER A 65 9.02 -3.07 5.20
CA SER A 65 8.82 -4.38 5.84
C SER A 65 9.55 -4.47 7.18
N LEU A 66 10.75 -3.88 7.26
CA LEU A 66 11.56 -3.89 8.48
C LEU A 66 11.03 -2.93 9.56
N ILE A 67 10.50 -1.75 9.21
CA ILE A 67 10.10 -0.75 10.23
C ILE A 67 8.61 -0.36 10.17
N GLY A 68 7.93 -0.60 9.05
CA GLY A 68 6.55 -0.15 8.83
C GLY A 68 5.46 -1.14 9.24
N TRP A 69 5.74 -2.44 9.24
CA TRP A 69 4.73 -3.49 9.45
C TRP A 69 5.16 -4.51 10.51
N ASN A 70 5.47 -4.06 11.73
CA ASN A 70 5.91 -4.89 12.86
C ASN A 70 7.26 -5.63 12.67
N GLY A 71 8.00 -5.36 11.59
CA GLY A 71 9.40 -5.82 11.45
C GLY A 71 10.33 -5.27 12.53
N THR A 72 9.88 -4.24 13.27
CA THR A 72 10.57 -3.65 14.43
C THR A 72 10.93 -4.70 15.48
N LEU A 73 10.15 -5.77 15.56
CA LEU A 73 10.40 -6.93 16.43
C LEU A 73 11.72 -7.64 16.13
N LEU A 74 12.21 -7.59 14.89
CA LEU A 74 13.50 -8.18 14.50
C LEU A 74 14.71 -7.45 15.10
N PHE A 75 14.50 -6.25 15.64
CA PHE A 75 15.53 -5.40 16.22
C PHE A 75 15.46 -5.30 17.73
N LEU A 76 14.59 -6.06 18.40
CA LEU A 76 14.48 -6.08 19.84
C LEU A 76 15.42 -7.16 20.40
N PRO A 77 16.48 -6.78 21.14
CA PRO A 77 17.10 -7.69 22.09
C PRO A 77 16.12 -8.03 23.21
N GLU A 78 16.43 -9.04 24.02
CA GLU A 78 15.71 -9.39 25.26
C GLU A 78 15.85 -8.29 26.34
N PHE A 79 15.55 -7.04 26.01
CA PHE A 79 15.55 -5.92 26.95
C PHE A 79 14.26 -5.90 27.77
N ALA A 80 14.38 -5.43 29.01
CA ALA A 80 13.23 -5.10 29.85
C ALA A 80 12.36 -4.03 29.16
N ASP A 81 11.03 -4.19 29.21
CA ASP A 81 10.01 -3.25 28.68
C ASP A 81 9.88 -3.09 27.15
N ALA A 82 10.39 -4.04 26.36
CA ALA A 82 10.24 -4.04 24.89
C ALA A 82 8.78 -3.90 24.40
N GLU A 83 7.82 -4.50 25.12
CA GLU A 83 6.39 -4.42 24.83
C GLU A 83 5.86 -2.98 24.95
N ASN A 84 6.25 -2.27 26.01
CA ASN A 84 5.82 -0.89 26.24
C ASN A 84 6.43 0.07 25.21
N VAL A 85 7.71 -0.10 24.87
CA VAL A 85 8.37 0.66 23.79
C VAL A 85 7.61 0.47 22.48
N LEU A 86 7.31 -0.78 22.12
CA LEU A 86 6.65 -1.11 20.87
C LEU A 86 5.21 -0.60 20.81
N TYR A 87 4.49 -0.66 21.93
CA TYR A 87 3.14 -0.10 22.03
C TYR A 87 3.11 1.39 21.66
N TRP A 88 3.93 2.22 22.33
CA TRP A 88 3.98 3.66 22.06
C TRP A 88 4.50 3.97 20.66
N PHE A 89 5.55 3.28 20.22
CA PHE A 89 6.10 3.43 18.88
C PHE A 89 5.05 3.13 17.78
N ASN A 90 4.38 1.98 17.86
CA ASN A 90 3.38 1.58 16.86
C ASN A 90 2.15 2.49 16.90
N ALA A 91 1.70 2.90 18.10
CA ALA A 91 0.55 3.78 18.26
C ALA A 91 0.77 5.15 17.60
N THR A 92 1.94 5.78 17.83
CA THR A 92 2.23 7.07 17.21
C THR A 92 2.55 6.96 15.73
N GLN A 93 3.20 5.88 15.28
CA GLN A 93 3.43 5.60 13.88
C GLN A 93 2.13 5.46 13.09
N LEU A 94 1.14 4.74 13.66
CA LEU A 94 -0.19 4.54 13.08
C LEU A 94 -0.94 5.86 12.86
N ILE A 95 -0.69 6.87 13.71
CA ILE A 95 -1.31 8.20 13.58
C ILE A 95 -0.51 9.10 12.65
N ALA A 96 0.81 9.15 12.82
CA ALA A 96 1.69 10.04 12.05
C ALA A 96 1.66 9.74 10.55
N PHE A 97 1.63 8.46 10.18
CA PHE A 97 1.60 8.03 8.79
C PHE A 97 0.39 8.61 8.02
N PRO A 98 -0.87 8.32 8.37
CA PRO A 98 -2.02 8.84 7.64
C PRO A 98 -2.12 10.36 7.73
N VAL A 99 -1.83 10.97 8.88
CA VAL A 99 -1.88 12.44 9.04
C VAL A 99 -0.91 13.11 8.07
N THR A 100 0.34 12.63 8.01
CA THR A 100 1.34 13.15 7.07
C THR A 100 0.91 12.92 5.62
N PHE A 101 0.31 11.77 5.32
CA PHE A 101 -0.17 11.44 3.99
C PHE A 101 -1.28 12.39 3.53
N PHE A 102 -2.27 12.64 4.39
CA PHE A 102 -3.36 13.58 4.12
C PHE A 102 -2.88 15.02 4.01
N ILE A 103 -1.98 15.46 4.89
CA ILE A 103 -1.38 16.79 4.80
C ILE A 103 -0.63 16.92 3.47
N GLY A 104 0.17 15.93 3.07
CA GLY A 104 0.88 15.90 1.79
C GLY A 104 -0.08 16.00 0.60
N ALA A 105 -1.18 15.24 0.61
CA ALA A 105 -2.20 15.29 -0.45
C ALA A 105 -2.93 16.64 -0.51
N LEU A 106 -3.25 17.26 0.63
CA LEU A 106 -3.85 18.60 0.66
C LEU A 106 -2.85 19.67 0.22
N ALA A 107 -1.58 19.49 0.59
CA ALA A 107 -0.49 20.37 0.27
C ALA A 107 -0.20 20.34 -1.25
N SER A 108 -0.29 19.17 -1.92
CA SER A 108 -0.09 19.06 -3.38
C SER A 108 -1.20 19.74 -4.21
N GLN A 109 -2.36 20.01 -3.60
CA GLN A 109 -3.41 20.83 -4.26
C GLN A 109 -3.06 22.32 -4.34
N LYS A 110 -2.27 22.82 -3.38
CA LYS A 110 -1.96 24.25 -3.23
C LYS A 110 -0.54 24.60 -3.66
N TRP A 111 0.40 23.71 -3.43
CA TRP A 111 1.81 23.90 -3.69
C TRP A 111 2.31 22.92 -4.73
N ALA A 112 3.29 23.35 -5.52
CA ALA A 112 3.97 22.54 -6.52
C ALA A 112 4.96 21.56 -5.85
N ILE A 113 4.47 20.66 -5.01
CA ILE A 113 5.32 19.72 -4.25
C ILE A 113 6.14 18.83 -5.19
N GLU A 114 5.62 18.53 -6.39
CA GLU A 114 6.32 17.82 -7.46
C GLU A 114 7.68 18.47 -7.82
N CYS A 115 7.74 19.81 -7.82
CA CYS A 115 8.98 20.55 -8.08
C CYS A 115 10.03 20.37 -6.96
N HIS A 116 9.63 19.83 -5.81
CA HIS A 116 10.47 19.53 -4.67
C HIS A 116 10.58 18.03 -4.38
N ALA A 117 10.27 17.15 -5.35
CA ALA A 117 10.27 15.70 -5.17
C ALA A 117 11.58 15.14 -4.58
N LYS A 118 12.75 15.67 -4.97
CA LYS A 118 14.05 15.27 -4.39
C LYS A 118 14.20 15.70 -2.93
N VAL A 119 13.75 16.91 -2.59
CA VAL A 119 13.77 17.42 -1.22
C VAL A 119 12.85 16.56 -0.34
N LEU A 120 11.68 16.18 -0.85
CA LEU A 120 10.76 15.28 -0.16
C LEU A 120 11.38 13.89 0.07
N ALA A 121 12.09 13.34 -0.92
CA ALA A 121 12.81 12.06 -0.78
C ALA A 121 13.94 12.12 0.28
N LEU A 122 14.70 13.21 0.33
CA LEU A 122 15.74 13.42 1.33
C LEU A 122 15.14 13.62 2.73
N ALA A 123 14.07 14.41 2.85
CA ALA A 123 13.34 14.62 4.09
C ALA A 123 12.75 13.30 4.61
N ALA A 124 12.14 12.49 3.74
CA ALA A 124 11.61 11.17 4.08
C ALA A 124 12.70 10.29 4.72
N THR A 125 13.89 10.28 4.13
CA THR A 125 15.04 9.52 4.62
C THR A 125 15.50 10.04 5.98
N PHE A 126 15.62 11.35 6.14
CA PHE A 126 16.00 11.97 7.41
C PHE A 126 15.01 11.60 8.52
N PHE A 127 13.70 11.77 8.31
CA PHE A 127 12.69 11.46 9.31
C PHE A 127 12.66 9.97 9.67
N SER A 128 12.68 9.07 8.68
CA SER A 128 12.69 7.63 8.96
C SER A 128 13.96 7.18 9.67
N ALA A 129 15.14 7.65 9.24
CA ALA A 129 16.41 7.29 9.87
C ALA A 129 16.55 7.88 11.28
N ALA A 130 16.13 9.13 11.49
CA ALA A 130 16.11 9.75 12.81
C ALA A 130 15.16 9.00 13.76
N GLY A 131 13.97 8.61 13.28
CA GLY A 131 13.03 7.80 14.08
C GLY A 131 13.63 6.47 14.52
N VAL A 132 14.30 5.75 13.61
CA VAL A 132 15.01 4.51 13.93
C VAL A 132 16.15 4.75 14.92
N ALA A 133 16.96 5.80 14.73
CA ALA A 133 18.04 6.13 15.65
C ALA A 133 17.52 6.43 17.07
N VAL A 134 16.42 7.18 17.19
CA VAL A 134 15.76 7.44 18.48
C VAL A 134 15.21 6.15 19.09
N LEU A 135 14.64 5.25 18.29
CA LEU A 135 14.17 3.95 18.77
C LEU A 135 15.31 3.12 19.38
N PHE A 136 16.45 3.01 18.68
CA PHE A 136 17.63 2.30 19.21
C PHE A 136 18.23 3.00 20.45
N ALA A 137 18.24 4.33 20.48
CA ALA A 137 18.65 5.08 21.66
C ALA A 137 17.71 4.81 22.86
N CYS A 138 16.41 4.66 22.61
CA CYS A 138 15.42 4.33 23.63
C CYS A 138 15.61 2.89 24.15
N LEU A 139 15.87 1.93 23.25
CA LEU A 139 16.10 0.52 23.64
C LEU A 139 17.41 0.33 24.42
N SER A 140 18.40 1.19 24.22
CA SER A 140 19.69 1.12 24.92
C SER A 140 19.71 1.84 26.28
N GLN A 141 18.76 2.74 26.54
CA GLN A 141 18.66 3.50 27.79
C GLN A 141 17.54 2.94 28.67
N GLY A 142 17.88 2.21 29.74
CA GLY A 142 16.94 1.56 30.66
C GLY A 142 16.21 2.50 31.64
N ASP A 143 15.99 3.77 31.30
CA ASP A 143 15.29 4.72 32.19
C ASP A 143 13.77 4.73 31.91
N ALA A 144 13.04 3.95 32.72
CA ALA A 144 11.60 3.72 32.62
C ALA A 144 10.73 5.00 32.54
N LYS A 145 11.19 6.14 33.05
CA LYS A 145 10.37 7.36 33.13
C LYS A 145 10.19 8.08 31.79
N SER A 146 11.11 7.93 30.84
CA SER A 146 11.10 8.66 29.56
C SER A 146 10.86 7.78 28.34
N ILE A 147 10.80 6.45 28.52
CA ILE A 147 10.65 5.47 27.44
C ILE A 147 9.44 5.77 26.56
N GLY A 148 8.27 6.03 27.15
CA GLY A 148 7.05 6.28 26.39
C GLY A 148 7.16 7.51 25.47
N LEU A 149 7.85 8.57 25.93
CA LEU A 149 8.02 9.81 25.17
C LEU A 149 9.01 9.63 24.01
N PHE A 150 10.15 8.98 24.24
CA PHE A 150 11.13 8.71 23.18
C PHE A 150 10.62 7.68 22.16
N ALA A 151 9.94 6.63 22.61
CA ALA A 151 9.27 5.67 21.72
C ALA A 151 8.18 6.35 20.88
N SER A 152 7.38 7.23 21.50
CA SER A 152 6.39 8.04 20.79
C SER A 152 7.03 8.92 19.73
N LEU A 153 8.12 9.62 20.05
CA LEU A 153 8.86 10.45 19.10
C LEU A 153 9.44 9.63 17.95
N ALA A 154 10.02 8.47 18.24
CA ALA A 154 10.53 7.55 17.23
C ALA A 154 9.42 7.13 16.26
N GLY A 155 8.26 6.72 16.77
CA GLY A 155 7.11 6.32 15.95
C GLY A 155 6.56 7.48 15.10
N LEU A 156 6.50 8.71 15.66
CA LEU A 156 6.10 9.90 14.91
C LEU A 156 7.03 10.17 13.73
N LEU A 157 8.35 10.18 13.96
CA LEU A 157 9.35 10.44 12.91
C LEU A 157 9.34 9.35 11.86
N THR A 158 9.31 8.07 12.26
CA THR A 158 9.26 6.95 11.32
C THR A 158 7.96 6.93 10.50
N GLY A 159 6.81 7.17 11.13
CA GLY A 159 5.52 7.26 10.43
C GLY A 159 5.50 8.38 9.39
N THR A 160 6.01 9.56 9.78
CA THR A 160 6.16 10.72 8.90
C THR A 160 7.06 10.41 7.70
N GLY A 161 8.27 9.88 7.94
CA GLY A 161 9.23 9.55 6.88
C GLY A 161 8.71 8.47 5.93
N ASN A 162 8.07 7.42 6.47
CA ASN A 162 7.45 6.37 5.66
C ASN A 162 6.34 6.93 4.75
N SER A 163 5.47 7.81 5.28
CA SER A 163 4.44 8.47 4.48
C SER A 163 5.04 9.29 3.34
N MET A 164 6.11 10.05 3.59
CA MET A 164 6.77 10.84 2.56
C MET A 164 7.43 9.95 1.48
N PHE A 165 7.97 8.79 1.86
CA PHE A 165 8.44 7.81 0.87
C PHE A 165 7.30 7.28 0.00
N PHE A 166 6.16 6.94 0.59
CA PHE A 166 5.00 6.50 -0.18
C PHE A 166 4.54 7.57 -1.18
N LEU A 167 4.43 8.84 -0.75
CA LEU A 167 4.08 9.95 -1.65
C LEU A 167 5.10 10.09 -2.79
N SER A 168 6.39 10.01 -2.48
CA SER A 168 7.47 10.14 -3.47
C SER A 168 7.44 9.00 -4.51
N TRP A 169 7.28 7.76 -4.07
CA TRP A 169 7.16 6.61 -4.97
C TRP A 169 5.87 6.63 -5.79
N GLN A 170 4.75 7.05 -5.20
CA GLN A 170 3.49 7.23 -5.93
C GLN A 170 3.62 8.29 -7.03
N ASN A 171 4.38 9.37 -6.80
CA ASN A 171 4.66 10.36 -7.84
C ASN A 171 5.51 9.78 -8.98
N VAL A 172 6.57 9.04 -8.67
CA VAL A 172 7.37 8.34 -9.69
C VAL A 172 6.50 7.40 -10.52
N LEU A 173 5.70 6.54 -9.89
CA LEU A 173 4.82 5.59 -10.57
C LEU A 173 3.75 6.29 -11.41
N ALA A 174 3.16 7.38 -10.93
CA ALA A 174 2.10 8.10 -11.61
C ALA A 174 2.54 8.80 -12.91
N VAL A 175 3.83 8.93 -13.21
CA VAL A 175 4.30 9.51 -14.48
C VAL A 175 4.57 8.43 -15.55
N GLN A 176 4.53 7.15 -15.18
CA GLN A 176 4.90 6.04 -16.04
C GLN A 176 3.70 5.42 -16.76
N ASP A 177 3.93 4.52 -17.71
CA ASP A 177 2.89 3.74 -18.39
C ASP A 177 2.44 2.52 -17.54
N ASP A 178 1.28 1.95 -17.87
CA ASP A 178 0.72 0.79 -17.15
C ASP A 178 1.64 -0.44 -17.18
N SER A 179 2.40 -0.63 -18.29
CA SER A 179 3.30 -1.77 -18.42
C SER A 179 4.48 -1.68 -17.48
N SER A 180 5.12 -0.50 -17.42
CA SER A 180 6.25 -0.25 -16.52
C SER A 180 5.84 -0.42 -15.05
N ILE A 181 4.73 0.19 -14.63
CA ILE A 181 4.24 0.10 -13.25
C ILE A 181 3.94 -1.36 -12.87
N GLY A 182 3.26 -2.11 -13.72
CA GLY A 182 2.94 -3.51 -13.44
C GLY A 182 4.19 -4.39 -13.25
N ILE A 183 5.23 -4.18 -14.06
CA ILE A 183 6.52 -4.88 -13.92
C ILE A 183 7.23 -4.45 -12.63
N GLU A 184 7.31 -3.15 -12.36
CA GLU A 184 8.00 -2.60 -11.19
C GLU A 184 7.36 -3.05 -9.88
N LEU A 185 6.03 -3.03 -9.78
CA LEU A 185 5.28 -3.52 -8.62
C LEU A 185 5.49 -5.04 -8.43
N THR A 186 5.51 -5.81 -9.52
CA THR A 186 5.73 -7.26 -9.45
C THR A 186 7.14 -7.59 -8.95
N ILE A 187 8.16 -7.05 -9.62
CA ILE A 187 9.56 -7.32 -9.29
C ILE A 187 9.87 -6.78 -7.90
N GLY A 188 9.47 -5.54 -7.61
CA GLY A 188 9.71 -4.90 -6.33
C GLY A 188 9.11 -5.67 -5.16
N THR A 189 7.87 -6.13 -5.30
CA THR A 189 7.21 -6.88 -4.22
C THR A 189 7.81 -8.26 -4.02
N GLY A 190 8.07 -8.98 -5.11
CA GLY A 190 8.67 -10.31 -5.06
C GLY A 190 10.10 -10.28 -4.51
N ALA A 191 10.95 -9.38 -5.01
CA ALA A 191 12.32 -9.23 -4.56
C ALA A 191 12.40 -8.77 -3.09
N ALA A 192 11.55 -7.84 -2.67
CA ALA A 192 11.51 -7.39 -1.28
C ALA A 192 11.06 -8.51 -0.34
N GLY A 193 10.07 -9.32 -0.76
CA GLY A 193 9.65 -10.52 -0.04
C GLY A 193 10.78 -11.54 0.11
N ALA A 194 11.57 -11.76 -0.94
CA ALA A 194 12.70 -12.68 -0.90
C ALA A 194 13.82 -12.18 0.03
N ILE A 195 14.16 -10.88 -0.04
CA ILE A 195 15.15 -10.27 0.87
C ILE A 195 14.67 -10.38 2.31
N TYR A 196 13.41 -10.04 2.59
CA TYR A 196 12.84 -10.16 3.93
C TYR A 196 12.85 -11.60 4.44
N LEU A 197 12.54 -12.58 3.58
CA LEU A 197 12.63 -14.01 3.92
C LEU A 197 14.05 -14.39 4.34
N VAL A 198 15.07 -13.95 3.61
CA VAL A 198 16.47 -14.18 3.98
C VAL A 198 16.76 -13.57 5.34
N VAL A 199 16.35 -12.33 5.59
CA VAL A 199 16.59 -11.65 6.87
C VAL A 199 15.97 -12.42 8.04
N ILE A 200 14.70 -12.84 7.95
CA ILE A 200 14.02 -13.53 9.06
C ILE A 200 14.52 -14.97 9.28
N GLN A 201 15.05 -15.63 8.26
CA GLN A 201 15.61 -16.99 8.35
C GLN A 201 17.09 -17.00 8.77
N SER A 202 17.73 -15.83 8.74
CA SER A 202 19.13 -15.70 9.07
C SER A 202 19.30 -15.62 10.60
N LYS A 203 20.29 -16.36 11.12
CA LYS A 203 20.63 -16.38 12.55
C LYS A 203 21.34 -15.12 13.12
N PRO A 204 22.16 -14.35 12.37
CA PRO A 204 22.88 -13.22 12.95
C PRO A 204 21.95 -12.04 13.27
N GLU A 205 21.92 -11.64 14.54
CA GLU A 205 21.10 -10.53 15.07
C GLU A 205 21.44 -9.16 14.46
N TRP A 206 22.66 -8.98 13.94
CA TRP A 206 23.08 -7.73 13.31
C TRP A 206 22.58 -7.58 11.86
N LEU A 207 22.16 -8.68 11.21
CA LEU A 207 21.81 -8.67 9.79
C LEU A 207 20.61 -7.78 9.46
N PRO A 208 19.48 -7.81 10.22
CA PRO A 208 18.36 -6.91 9.98
C PRO A 208 18.81 -5.43 9.94
N LEU A 209 19.70 -5.03 10.87
CA LEU A 209 20.17 -3.65 10.96
C LEU A 209 21.06 -3.28 9.78
N ALA A 210 21.99 -4.15 9.41
CA ALA A 210 22.84 -3.94 8.23
C ALA A 210 21.99 -3.82 6.95
N VAL A 211 21.03 -4.71 6.75
CA VAL A 211 20.11 -4.67 5.61
C VAL A 211 19.28 -3.40 5.63
N LEU A 212 18.82 -2.95 6.80
CA LEU A 212 18.06 -1.72 6.93
C LEU A 212 18.86 -0.48 6.50
N VAL A 213 20.10 -0.35 6.97
CA VAL A 213 20.98 0.77 6.63
C VAL A 213 21.27 0.78 5.12
N VAL A 214 21.61 -0.37 4.55
CA VAL A 214 21.83 -0.51 3.11
C VAL A 214 20.56 -0.16 2.33
N ALA A 215 19.40 -0.64 2.79
CA ALA A 215 18.13 -0.38 2.14
C ALA A 215 17.73 1.10 2.19
N PHE A 216 18.04 1.83 3.26
CA PHE A 216 17.82 3.28 3.31
C PHE A 216 18.64 4.03 2.26
N VAL A 217 19.95 3.76 2.23
CA VAL A 217 20.87 4.40 1.28
C VAL A 217 20.49 4.05 -0.15
N ALA A 218 20.22 2.78 -0.43
CA ALA A 218 19.79 2.33 -1.74
C ALA A 218 18.45 2.97 -2.15
N ASN A 219 17.45 2.98 -1.25
CA ASN A 219 16.14 3.55 -1.52
C ASN A 219 16.23 5.05 -1.87
N VAL A 220 16.96 5.86 -1.09
CA VAL A 220 17.05 7.31 -1.37
C VAL A 220 17.79 7.60 -2.67
N VAL A 221 18.91 6.92 -2.92
CA VAL A 221 19.69 7.11 -4.14
C VAL A 221 18.86 6.71 -5.36
N LEU A 222 18.26 5.51 -5.32
CA LEU A 222 17.46 4.99 -6.44
C LEU A 222 16.18 5.79 -6.64
N LEU A 223 15.54 6.30 -5.58
CA LEU A 223 14.38 7.18 -5.68
C LEU A 223 14.75 8.50 -6.37
N VAL A 224 15.85 9.15 -5.98
CA VAL A 224 16.32 10.39 -6.62
C VAL A 224 16.66 10.16 -8.10
N LEU A 225 17.35 9.06 -8.42
CA LEU A 225 17.65 8.69 -9.80
C LEU A 225 16.38 8.35 -10.59
N SER A 226 15.38 7.74 -9.96
CA SER A 226 14.09 7.42 -10.59
C SER A 226 13.28 8.69 -10.86
N ILE A 227 13.31 9.68 -9.96
CA ILE A 227 12.69 10.99 -10.17
C ILE A 227 13.28 11.66 -11.40
N ASP A 228 14.61 11.63 -11.56
CA ASP A 228 15.30 12.19 -12.74
C ASP A 228 14.97 11.40 -14.01
N ALA A 229 15.06 10.07 -13.96
CA ALA A 229 14.84 9.20 -15.11
C ALA A 229 13.40 9.25 -15.63
N THR A 230 12.43 9.43 -14.73
CA THR A 230 11.00 9.51 -15.07
C THR A 230 10.51 10.92 -15.34
N LYS A 231 11.33 11.95 -15.02
CA LYS A 231 10.97 13.37 -15.07
C LYS A 231 9.80 13.73 -14.16
N ALA A 232 9.71 13.07 -13.01
CA ALA A 232 8.64 13.28 -12.04
C ALA A 232 8.68 14.67 -11.33
N GLY A 233 9.72 15.48 -11.58
CA GLY A 233 9.90 16.82 -11.00
C GLY A 233 10.09 17.97 -12.00
N GLU A 234 9.77 17.78 -13.28
CA GLU A 234 9.97 18.84 -14.30
C GLU A 234 8.92 19.99 -14.22
N PRO A 235 9.34 21.27 -14.36
CA PRO A 235 8.51 22.44 -14.07
C PRO A 235 7.28 22.66 -14.98
N GLY A 236 7.20 22.01 -16.15
CA GLY A 236 6.02 22.05 -17.02
C GLY A 236 4.76 21.39 -16.42
N SER A 237 4.91 20.58 -15.36
CA SER A 237 3.81 19.96 -14.61
C SER A 237 3.44 20.69 -13.30
N CYS A 238 4.22 21.69 -12.89
CA CYS A 238 4.19 22.25 -11.54
C CYS A 238 3.16 23.37 -11.30
N ALA A 239 2.29 23.72 -12.25
CA ALA A 239 1.27 24.72 -11.97
C ALA A 239 0.14 24.09 -11.14
N PRO A 240 -0.14 24.55 -9.89
CA PRO A 240 -1.34 24.15 -9.16
C PRO A 240 -2.54 24.75 -9.89
N LYS A 241 -3.02 24.08 -10.93
CA LYS A 241 -4.31 24.41 -11.53
C LYS A 241 -5.37 24.18 -10.44
N ALA A 242 -6.40 25.02 -10.40
CA ALA A 242 -7.53 24.81 -9.51
C ALA A 242 -8.30 23.55 -9.94
N ARG A 243 -7.83 22.38 -9.48
CA ARG A 243 -8.20 21.04 -9.96
C ARG A 243 -9.37 20.41 -9.19
N LYS A 244 -10.30 21.21 -8.66
CA LYS A 244 -11.43 20.70 -7.86
C LYS A 244 -12.24 19.63 -8.61
N LYS A 245 -12.46 19.83 -9.92
CA LYS A 245 -13.21 18.90 -10.77
C LYS A 245 -12.46 17.59 -11.00
N GLU A 246 -11.16 17.66 -11.28
CA GLU A 246 -10.32 16.48 -11.48
C GLU A 246 -10.18 15.68 -10.18
N PHE A 247 -10.08 16.36 -9.04
CA PHE A 247 -10.04 15.72 -7.73
C PHE A 247 -11.36 15.06 -7.37
N ALA A 248 -12.49 15.71 -7.65
CA ALA A 248 -13.81 15.11 -7.49
C ALA A 248 -13.95 13.85 -8.36
N GLN A 249 -13.51 13.89 -9.62
CA GLN A 249 -13.49 12.72 -10.49
C GLN A 249 -12.56 11.60 -9.97
N LEU A 250 -11.42 11.94 -9.38
CA LEU A 250 -10.51 10.97 -8.76
C LEU A 250 -11.16 10.33 -7.53
N PHE A 251 -11.81 11.13 -6.69
CA PHE A 251 -12.54 10.68 -5.52
C PHE A 251 -13.68 9.73 -5.92
N ASP A 252 -14.51 10.12 -6.89
CA ASP A 252 -15.61 9.31 -7.40
C ASP A 252 -15.13 7.94 -7.93
N LYS A 253 -13.93 7.90 -8.53
CA LYS A 253 -13.32 6.66 -9.05
C LYS A 253 -12.71 5.76 -7.97
N LEU A 254 -12.19 6.33 -6.88
CA LEU A 254 -11.34 5.58 -5.94
C LEU A 254 -11.94 5.38 -4.54
N TRP A 255 -12.98 6.12 -4.16
CA TRP A 255 -13.50 6.05 -2.77
C TRP A 255 -14.00 4.65 -2.40
N GLN A 256 -14.69 3.95 -3.31
CA GLN A 256 -15.23 2.62 -3.05
C GLN A 256 -14.12 1.55 -2.97
N PRO A 257 -13.17 1.46 -3.92
CA PRO A 257 -11.98 0.62 -3.76
C PRO A 257 -11.16 0.95 -2.51
N ALA A 258 -11.05 2.24 -2.15
CA ALA A 258 -10.34 2.69 -0.96
C ALA A 258 -11.02 2.21 0.35
N LEU A 259 -12.36 2.25 0.42
CA LEU A 259 -13.09 1.70 1.55
C LEU A 259 -12.98 0.18 1.63
N CYS A 260 -13.02 -0.51 0.49
CA CYS A 260 -12.84 -1.95 0.43
C CYS A 260 -11.46 -2.33 0.99
N ILE A 261 -10.39 -1.68 0.53
CA ILE A 261 -9.05 -2.00 1.02
C ILE A 261 -8.85 -1.58 2.48
N ALA A 262 -9.47 -0.50 2.95
CA ALA A 262 -9.45 -0.14 4.36
C ALA A 262 -10.10 -1.22 5.25
N SER A 263 -11.21 -1.80 4.81
CA SER A 263 -11.84 -2.92 5.52
C SER A 263 -10.97 -4.18 5.53
N LEU A 264 -10.29 -4.49 4.42
CA LEU A 264 -9.32 -5.59 4.35
C LEU A 264 -8.10 -5.34 5.24
N ALA A 265 -7.64 -4.09 5.33
CA ALA A 265 -6.55 -3.68 6.21
C ALA A 265 -6.90 -3.92 7.67
N LEU A 266 -8.14 -3.58 8.06
CA LEU A 266 -8.64 -3.80 9.41
C LEU A 266 -8.69 -5.30 9.73
N ALA A 267 -9.25 -6.11 8.84
CA ALA A 267 -9.31 -7.56 9.02
C ALA A 267 -7.90 -8.18 9.12
N ARG A 268 -6.97 -7.78 8.25
CA ARG A 268 -5.56 -8.17 8.32
C ARG A 268 -4.92 -7.75 9.65
N GLY A 269 -5.21 -6.56 10.15
CA GLY A 269 -4.62 -6.04 11.39
C GLY A 269 -5.05 -6.82 12.62
N ILE A 270 -6.32 -7.24 12.67
CA ILE A 270 -6.91 -7.98 13.79
C ILE A 270 -6.50 -9.46 13.77
N ALA A 271 -6.42 -10.09 12.59
CA ALA A 271 -6.25 -11.53 12.49
C ALA A 271 -5.02 -12.11 13.24
N PRO A 272 -3.83 -11.49 13.21
CA PRO A 272 -2.68 -11.96 13.98
C PRO A 272 -2.86 -11.79 15.48
N ALA A 273 -3.53 -10.73 15.93
CA ALA A 273 -3.75 -10.48 17.36
C ALA A 273 -4.57 -11.58 18.04
N LEU A 274 -5.36 -12.34 17.28
CA LEU A 274 -6.15 -13.48 17.78
C LEU A 274 -5.35 -14.79 17.88
N VAL A 275 -4.19 -14.86 17.22
CA VAL A 275 -3.41 -16.10 17.05
C VAL A 275 -2.08 -16.04 17.83
N LEU A 276 -1.63 -14.84 18.20
CA LEU A 276 -0.33 -14.58 18.82
C LEU A 276 -0.23 -14.96 20.31
N ASP A 277 -1.29 -15.50 20.92
CA ASP A 277 -1.26 -15.98 22.32
C ASP A 277 -0.28 -17.14 22.53
N ASP A 278 0.13 -17.84 21.45
CA ASP A 278 1.06 -18.97 21.50
C ASP A 278 2.36 -18.67 20.71
N PRO A 279 3.56 -18.73 21.34
CA PRO A 279 4.83 -18.36 20.70
C PRO A 279 5.23 -19.25 19.51
N VAL A 280 4.73 -20.50 19.45
CA VAL A 280 4.96 -21.42 18.32
C VAL A 280 4.28 -20.92 17.04
N TYR A 281 3.10 -20.30 17.16
CA TYR A 281 2.40 -19.77 16.00
C TYR A 281 3.00 -18.46 15.50
N GLY A 282 3.63 -17.65 16.37
CA GLY A 282 4.19 -16.35 16.00
C GLY A 282 5.32 -16.40 14.96
N SER A 283 6.32 -17.27 15.15
CA SER A 283 7.45 -17.42 14.22
C SER A 283 7.02 -18.06 12.89
N THR A 284 6.15 -19.06 12.97
CA THR A 284 5.54 -19.74 11.82
C THR A 284 4.68 -18.78 11.00
N LEU A 285 3.87 -17.95 11.66
CA LEU A 285 2.99 -16.97 11.03
C LEU A 285 3.80 -15.91 10.26
N SER A 286 4.85 -15.36 10.84
CA SER A 286 5.74 -14.40 10.18
C SER A 286 6.40 -14.96 8.92
N THR A 287 6.81 -16.23 8.97
CA THR A 287 7.36 -16.94 7.81
C THR A 287 6.29 -17.13 6.73
N LEU A 288 5.10 -17.59 7.09
CA LEU A 288 4.01 -17.82 6.14
C LEU A 288 3.45 -16.52 5.55
N MET A 289 3.41 -15.41 6.29
CA MET A 289 3.06 -14.09 5.74
C MET A 289 4.07 -13.64 4.67
N THR A 290 5.35 -13.95 4.87
CA THR A 290 6.39 -13.66 3.87
C THR A 290 6.18 -14.46 2.59
N PHE A 291 5.82 -15.75 2.71
CA PHE A 291 5.37 -16.55 1.57
C PHE A 291 4.09 -15.99 0.92
N GLY A 292 3.14 -15.52 1.73
CA GLY A 292 1.93 -14.84 1.25
C GLY A 292 2.24 -13.60 0.41
N ARG A 293 3.30 -12.86 0.75
CA ARG A 293 3.78 -11.71 -0.04
C ARG A 293 4.45 -12.14 -1.36
N LEU A 294 5.19 -13.24 -1.37
CA LEU A 294 5.74 -13.79 -2.60
C LEU A 294 4.61 -14.30 -3.52
N ALA A 295 3.64 -15.00 -2.94
CA ALA A 295 2.45 -15.44 -3.64
C ALA A 295 1.64 -14.25 -4.19
N SER A 296 1.52 -13.15 -3.43
CA SER A 296 0.78 -11.97 -3.88
C SER A 296 1.45 -11.30 -5.08
N ALA A 297 2.79 -11.27 -5.15
CA ALA A 297 3.51 -10.76 -6.32
C ALA A 297 3.21 -11.59 -7.58
N VAL A 298 3.22 -12.93 -7.46
CA VAL A 298 2.89 -13.84 -8.57
C VAL A 298 1.42 -13.70 -8.98
N LEU A 299 0.50 -13.68 -8.01
CA LEU A 299 -0.93 -13.50 -8.25
C LEU A 299 -1.21 -12.17 -8.93
N PHE A 300 -0.62 -11.08 -8.43
CA PHE A 300 -0.72 -9.77 -9.06
C PHE A 300 -0.23 -9.82 -10.51
N PHE A 301 0.95 -10.39 -10.78
CA PHE A 301 1.47 -10.50 -12.14
C PHE A 301 0.54 -11.28 -13.08
N VAL A 302 0.05 -12.45 -12.64
CA VAL A 302 -0.85 -13.29 -13.43
C VAL A 302 -2.18 -12.58 -13.70
N LEU A 303 -2.78 -12.00 -12.67
CA LEU A 303 -4.06 -11.29 -12.78
C LEU A 303 -3.92 -10.04 -13.64
N TRP A 304 -2.86 -9.26 -13.44
CA TRP A 304 -2.55 -8.08 -14.24
C TRP A 304 -2.36 -8.44 -15.71
N ARG A 305 -1.52 -9.45 -16.02
CA ARG A 305 -1.29 -9.91 -17.40
C ARG A 305 -2.57 -10.42 -18.08
N LYS A 306 -3.41 -11.15 -17.34
CA LYS A 306 -4.62 -11.77 -17.89
C LYS A 306 -5.76 -10.76 -18.08
N TYR A 307 -5.88 -9.77 -17.19
CA TYR A 307 -7.03 -8.87 -17.15
C TYR A 307 -6.72 -7.42 -17.51
N SER A 308 -5.48 -7.11 -17.91
CA SER A 308 -5.06 -5.80 -18.44
C SER A 308 -6.04 -5.18 -19.46
N PRO A 309 -6.64 -5.91 -20.44
CA PRO A 309 -7.57 -5.29 -21.39
C PRO A 309 -8.93 -4.88 -20.80
N ASN A 310 -9.37 -5.44 -19.66
CA ASN A 310 -10.67 -5.17 -19.03
C ASN A 310 -10.52 -4.78 -17.55
N MET A 311 -9.42 -4.09 -17.21
CA MET A 311 -8.96 -3.91 -15.84
C MET A 311 -10.03 -3.31 -14.91
N SER A 312 -10.79 -2.30 -15.36
CA SER A 312 -11.80 -1.61 -14.53
C SER A 312 -12.92 -2.53 -14.05
N PHE A 313 -13.46 -3.37 -14.95
CA PHE A 313 -14.52 -4.32 -14.60
C PHE A 313 -14.03 -5.39 -13.62
N TRP A 314 -12.80 -5.87 -13.82
CA TRP A 314 -12.23 -6.90 -12.96
C TRP A 314 -11.83 -6.35 -11.59
N THR A 315 -11.38 -5.11 -11.49
CA THR A 315 -11.00 -4.52 -10.20
C THR A 315 -12.17 -4.40 -9.24
N ASP A 316 -13.33 -3.91 -9.71
CA ASP A 316 -14.53 -3.77 -8.85
C ASP A 316 -15.02 -5.14 -8.35
N ARG A 317 -14.98 -6.15 -9.21
CA ARG A 317 -15.32 -7.52 -8.82
C ARG A 317 -14.29 -8.13 -7.88
N LEU A 318 -13.00 -7.93 -8.12
CA LEU A 318 -11.93 -8.44 -7.26
C LEU A 318 -12.05 -7.88 -5.84
N TYR A 319 -12.29 -6.57 -5.69
CA TYR A 319 -12.50 -5.96 -4.38
C TYR A 319 -13.78 -6.46 -3.70
N SER A 320 -14.88 -6.56 -4.44
CA SER A 320 -16.15 -7.06 -3.89
C SER A 320 -16.01 -8.51 -3.39
N ILE A 321 -15.39 -9.38 -4.20
CA ILE A 321 -15.14 -10.78 -3.82
C ILE A 321 -14.21 -10.86 -2.62
N ALA A 322 -13.12 -10.08 -2.62
CA ALA A 322 -12.15 -10.06 -1.53
C ALA A 322 -12.81 -9.64 -0.20
N VAL A 323 -13.62 -8.58 -0.22
CA VAL A 323 -14.32 -8.09 0.98
C VAL A 323 -15.33 -9.12 1.47
N VAL A 324 -16.16 -9.70 0.59
CA VAL A 324 -17.12 -10.73 0.99
C VAL A 324 -16.41 -11.94 1.58
N LEU A 325 -15.36 -12.44 0.93
CA LEU A 325 -14.60 -13.60 1.39
C LEU A 325 -13.98 -13.34 2.77
N VAL A 326 -13.30 -12.20 2.94
CA VAL A 326 -12.66 -11.86 4.23
C VAL A 326 -13.69 -11.56 5.31
N ALA A 327 -14.81 -10.88 4.99
CA ALA A 327 -15.87 -10.62 5.95
C ALA A 327 -16.57 -11.91 6.41
N THR A 328 -16.90 -12.81 5.49
CA THR A 328 -17.44 -14.13 5.82
C THR A 328 -16.44 -14.90 6.68
N GLY A 329 -15.15 -14.90 6.29
CA GLY A 329 -14.12 -15.56 7.08
C GLY A 329 -13.98 -14.99 8.49
N PHE A 330 -14.11 -13.67 8.63
CA PHE A 330 -14.04 -12.96 9.90
C PHE A 330 -15.22 -13.25 10.82
N VAL A 331 -16.45 -13.27 10.30
CA VAL A 331 -17.66 -13.61 11.08
C VAL A 331 -17.62 -15.05 11.59
N LEU A 332 -16.95 -15.95 10.86
CA LEU A 332 -16.77 -17.34 11.26
C LEU A 332 -15.67 -17.54 12.30
N LEU A 333 -14.80 -16.55 12.57
CA LEU A 333 -13.70 -16.68 13.55
C LEU A 333 -14.13 -17.16 14.95
N PRO A 334 -15.25 -16.69 15.54
CA PRO A 334 -15.65 -17.13 16.88
C PRO A 334 -16.19 -18.56 16.92
N LEU A 335 -16.54 -19.14 15.76
CA LEU A 335 -17.19 -20.45 15.67
C LEU A 335 -16.18 -21.60 15.48
N PHE A 336 -14.93 -21.29 15.14
CA PHE A 336 -13.89 -22.27 14.82
C PHE A 336 -12.66 -22.15 15.73
N GLY A 337 -11.89 -23.22 15.86
CA GLY A 337 -10.70 -23.28 16.72
C GLY A 337 -9.48 -22.51 16.17
N LYS A 338 -8.38 -22.53 16.93
CA LYS A 338 -7.13 -21.80 16.63
C LYS A 338 -6.54 -22.09 15.24
N GLU A 339 -6.67 -23.32 14.74
CA GLU A 339 -6.19 -23.70 13.39
C GLU A 339 -6.86 -22.88 12.28
N TYR A 340 -8.17 -22.65 12.39
CA TYR A 340 -8.91 -21.81 11.44
C TYR A 340 -8.44 -20.35 11.50
N GLN A 341 -8.23 -19.82 12.71
CA GLN A 341 -7.78 -18.45 12.91
C GLN A 341 -6.39 -18.23 12.30
N PHE A 342 -5.49 -19.20 12.44
CA PHE A 342 -4.16 -19.18 11.82
C PHE A 342 -4.25 -19.16 10.28
N VAL A 343 -5.04 -20.07 9.69
CA VAL A 343 -5.24 -20.11 8.23
C VAL A 343 -5.88 -18.82 7.73
N PHE A 344 -6.87 -18.29 8.45
CA PHE A 344 -7.53 -17.03 8.14
C PHE A 344 -6.53 -15.86 8.14
N ALA A 345 -5.64 -15.78 9.13
CA ALA A 345 -4.64 -14.71 9.20
C ALA A 345 -3.72 -14.68 7.96
N ILE A 346 -3.27 -15.86 7.49
CA ILE A 346 -2.44 -15.99 6.29
C ILE A 346 -3.22 -15.62 5.03
N ALA A 347 -4.46 -16.10 4.92
CA ALA A 347 -5.34 -15.81 3.79
C ALA A 347 -5.66 -14.30 3.71
N ALA A 348 -6.07 -13.69 4.83
CA ALA A 348 -6.38 -12.27 4.93
C ALA A 348 -5.15 -11.41 4.60
N TYR A 349 -3.95 -11.78 5.08
CA TYR A 349 -2.71 -11.10 4.73
C TYR A 349 -2.43 -11.16 3.23
N THR A 350 -2.56 -12.34 2.62
CA THR A 350 -2.28 -12.56 1.20
C THR A 350 -3.26 -11.78 0.32
N ILE A 351 -4.55 -11.86 0.63
CA ILE A 351 -5.61 -11.13 -0.08
C ILE A 351 -5.41 -9.63 0.03
N PHE A 352 -5.14 -9.12 1.24
CA PHE A 352 -4.84 -7.71 1.45
C PHE A 352 -3.60 -7.28 0.66
N SER A 353 -2.54 -8.11 0.64
CA SER A 353 -1.32 -7.79 -0.10
C SER A 353 -1.59 -7.68 -1.60
N VAL A 354 -2.32 -8.61 -2.20
CA VAL A 354 -2.74 -8.52 -3.62
C VAL A 354 -3.58 -7.26 -3.85
N ALA A 355 -4.59 -7.01 -3.01
CA ALA A 355 -5.44 -5.83 -3.11
C ALA A 355 -4.64 -4.52 -3.02
N SER A 356 -3.63 -4.44 -2.16
CA SER A 356 -2.78 -3.25 -2.02
C SER A 356 -1.96 -2.94 -3.26
N LEU A 357 -1.47 -3.96 -3.97
CA LEU A 357 -0.75 -3.77 -5.24
C LEU A 357 -1.69 -3.24 -6.32
N PHE A 358 -2.90 -3.80 -6.42
CA PHE A 358 -3.93 -3.30 -7.32
C PHE A 358 -4.32 -1.87 -6.98
N MET A 359 -4.42 -1.51 -5.70
CA MET A 359 -4.74 -0.15 -5.30
C MET A 359 -3.64 0.83 -5.71
N MET A 360 -2.37 0.49 -5.49
CA MET A 360 -1.25 1.34 -5.93
C MET A 360 -1.26 1.53 -7.46
N PHE A 361 -1.49 0.45 -8.21
CA PHE A 361 -1.63 0.49 -9.66
C PHE A 361 -2.80 1.40 -10.10
N LEU A 362 -3.97 1.21 -9.49
CA LEU A 362 -5.18 1.99 -9.80
C LEU A 362 -5.03 3.46 -9.47
N CYS A 363 -4.41 3.80 -8.34
CA CYS A 363 -4.11 5.19 -8.00
C CYS A 363 -3.22 5.84 -9.06
N ALA A 364 -2.16 5.16 -9.50
CA ALA A 364 -1.25 5.70 -10.53
C ALA A 364 -1.92 5.81 -11.91
N ALA A 365 -2.78 4.86 -12.28
CA ALA A 365 -3.58 4.92 -13.51
C ALA A 365 -4.65 6.03 -13.47
N ALA A 366 -5.38 6.14 -12.35
CA ALA A 366 -6.41 7.14 -12.17
C ALA A 366 -5.83 8.55 -12.16
N ALA A 367 -4.72 8.77 -11.45
CA ALA A 367 -3.96 10.02 -11.43
C ALA A 367 -3.65 10.49 -12.86
N ARG A 368 -3.02 9.63 -13.68
CA ARG A 368 -2.73 9.93 -15.10
C ARG A 368 -3.98 10.24 -15.92
N SER A 369 -5.01 9.43 -15.80
CA SER A 369 -6.25 9.59 -16.57
C SER A 369 -6.94 10.92 -16.29
N CYS A 370 -6.82 11.44 -15.06
CA CYS A 370 -7.39 12.70 -14.64
C CYS A 370 -6.43 13.89 -14.88
N GLY A 371 -5.22 13.66 -15.39
CA GLY A 371 -4.20 14.71 -15.52
C GLY A 371 -3.66 15.23 -14.18
N ILE A 372 -3.91 14.50 -13.09
CA ILE A 372 -3.42 14.79 -11.75
C ILE A 372 -2.12 14.04 -11.57
N ARG A 373 -1.03 14.74 -11.29
CA ARG A 373 0.15 14.13 -10.70
C ARG A 373 0.01 14.25 -9.17
N PRO A 374 0.26 13.15 -8.41
CA PRO A 374 -0.12 13.03 -7.00
C PRO A 374 0.71 13.90 -6.04
#